data_AF-A0AAE9SHQ9-F1
#
_entry.id   AF-A0AAE9SHQ9-F1
#
_cell.length_a   1.000
_cell.length_b   1.000
_cell.length_c   1.000
_cell.angle_alpha   90.00
_cell.angle_beta   90.00
_cell.angle_gamma   90.00
#
_symmetry.space_group_name_H-M   'P 1'
#
loop_
_entity.id
_entity.type
_entity.pdbx_description
1 polymer ?
#
loop_
_entity_poly.entity_id
_entity_poly.type
_entity_poly.pdbx_seq_one_letter_code
_entity_poly.pdbx_strand_id
1 'polypeptide(L)'
;MFQKLIILLKLIHRQTGKTAFANVKELRSGWKAFWYNTTANLFKLSLKSEYKPEAENEDYLVEDIIQRAYIEEKLEYQEPKLRKNYLVIVSKSRGYVDVSEYKKMFSKMRKKRKRKKK
;
A
#
# COMPACT_ATOMS: atom_id res chain seq x y z
N MET A 1 13.20 -0.21 1.00
CA MET A 1 12.89 0.77 2.06
C MET A 1 11.70 1.63 1.66
N PHE A 2 11.69 2.21 0.45
CA PHE A 2 10.61 3.10 -0.02
C PHE A 2 9.22 2.45 -0.22
N GLN A 3 9.12 1.20 -0.71
CA GLN A 3 7.81 0.56 -0.91
C GLN A 3 7.04 0.27 0.39
N LYS A 4 7.74 -0.03 1.49
CA LYS A 4 7.11 -0.31 2.80
C LYS A 4 6.43 0.92 3.41
N LEU A 5 6.87 2.12 3.06
CA LEU A 5 6.29 3.36 3.58
C LEU A 5 4.98 3.70 2.85
N ILE A 6 4.95 3.50 1.54
CA ILE A 6 3.80 3.84 0.69
C ILE A 6 2.60 2.95 1.04
N ILE A 7 2.83 1.66 1.27
CA ILE A 7 1.77 0.73 1.63
C ILE A 7 1.10 1.11 2.96
N LEU A 8 1.89 1.55 3.96
CA LEU A 8 1.34 1.97 5.26
C LEU A 8 0.40 3.17 5.11
N LEU A 9 0.80 4.17 4.33
CA LEU A 9 -0.02 5.37 4.10
C LEU A 9 -1.33 5.04 3.39
N LYS A 10 -1.29 4.12 2.42
CA LYS A 10 -2.48 3.61 1.73
C LYS A 10 -3.41 2.83 2.65
N LEU A 11 -2.88 2.01 3.57
CA LEU A 11 -3.69 1.32 4.58
C LEU A 11 -4.36 2.29 5.57
N ILE A 12 -3.67 3.36 5.97
CA ILE A 12 -4.27 4.43 6.79
C ILE A 12 -5.42 5.09 6.03
N HIS A 13 -5.24 5.37 4.74
CA HIS A 13 -6.31 5.92 3.90
C HIS A 13 -7.51 4.96 3.81
N ARG A 14 -7.26 3.64 3.65
CA ARG A 14 -8.30 2.59 3.65
C ARG A 14 -9.15 2.62 4.91
N GLN A 15 -8.51 2.72 6.08
CA GLN A 15 -9.21 2.69 7.37
C GLN A 15 -9.90 4.02 7.70
N THR A 16 -9.24 5.15 7.43
CA THR A 16 -9.71 6.46 7.90
C THR A 16 -10.51 7.25 6.86
N GLY A 17 -10.45 6.86 5.58
CA GLY A 17 -11.01 7.61 4.45
C GLY A 17 -10.36 8.98 4.22
N LYS A 18 -9.30 9.31 4.97
CA LYS A 18 -8.54 10.56 4.87
C LYS A 18 -7.14 10.23 4.40
N THR A 19 -6.61 11.02 3.46
CA THR A 19 -5.22 10.85 3.04
C THR A 19 -4.30 11.12 4.22
N ALA A 20 -3.16 10.44 4.27
CA ALA A 20 -2.19 10.71 5.32
C ALA A 20 -1.77 12.19 5.33
N PHE A 21 -1.79 12.86 4.16
CA PHE A 21 -1.59 14.31 4.08
C PHE A 21 -2.62 15.08 4.92
N ALA A 22 -3.90 14.74 4.80
CA ALA A 22 -4.97 15.38 5.56
C ALA A 22 -4.83 15.13 7.06
N ASN A 23 -4.47 13.90 7.47
CA ASN A 23 -4.24 13.54 8.87
C ASN A 23 -3.03 14.28 9.47
N VAL A 24 -1.95 14.43 8.69
CA VAL A 24 -0.69 15.01 9.15
C VAL A 24 -0.71 16.55 9.14
N LYS A 25 -1.56 17.18 8.32
CA LYS A 25 -1.72 18.64 8.27
C LYS A 25 -2.22 19.22 9.59
N GLU A 26 -2.82 18.41 10.46
CA GLU A 26 -3.24 18.79 11.82
C GLU A 26 -2.08 18.67 12.85
N LEU A 27 -1.06 17.84 12.59
CA LEU A 27 0.08 17.57 13.48
C LEU A 27 1.25 18.58 13.31
N ARG A 28 0.94 19.86 13.03
CA ARG A 28 1.83 20.89 12.46
C ARG A 28 3.15 21.18 13.20
N SER A 29 3.30 20.80 14.46
CA SER A 29 4.44 21.20 15.30
C SER A 29 5.67 20.28 15.19
N GLY A 30 5.49 18.96 15.20
CA GLY A 30 6.61 17.99 15.17
C GLY A 30 7.17 17.71 13.78
N TRP A 31 6.39 17.98 12.74
CA TRP A 31 6.71 17.58 11.37
C TRP A 31 7.68 18.53 10.66
N LYS A 32 7.63 19.84 10.93
CA LYS A 32 8.48 20.84 10.25
C LYS A 32 9.97 20.49 10.33
N ALA A 33 10.45 20.02 11.49
CA ALA A 33 11.85 19.64 11.70
C ALA A 33 12.27 18.39 10.90
N PHE A 34 11.34 17.45 10.67
CA PHE A 34 11.61 16.21 9.93
C PHE A 34 11.75 16.44 8.40
N TRP A 35 11.04 17.43 7.86
CA TRP A 35 10.99 17.70 6.41
C TRP A 35 12.26 18.29 5.81
N TYR A 36 13.07 19.01 6.59
CA TYR A 36 14.23 19.74 6.05
C TYR A 36 15.35 18.83 5.56
N ASN A 37 15.44 17.59 6.01
CA ASN A 37 16.68 16.84 5.85
C ASN A 37 16.81 15.98 4.58
N THR A 38 15.76 15.40 3.95
CA THR A 38 16.04 14.61 2.71
C THR A 38 14.87 14.15 1.83
N THR A 39 13.61 14.09 2.31
CA THR A 39 12.58 13.27 1.61
C THR A 39 11.25 13.97 1.33
N ALA A 40 11.24 15.30 1.29
CA ALA A 40 9.99 16.05 1.27
C ALA A 40 9.09 15.82 0.04
N ASN A 41 9.67 15.72 -1.16
CA ASN A 41 8.86 15.56 -2.37
C ASN A 41 8.26 14.14 -2.49
N LEU A 42 9.07 13.11 -2.24
CA LEU A 42 8.60 11.72 -2.31
C LEU A 42 7.56 11.43 -1.23
N PHE A 43 7.78 11.94 -0.01
CA PHE A 43 6.82 11.77 1.08
C PHE A 43 5.54 12.57 0.83
N LYS A 44 5.63 13.79 0.28
CA LYS A 44 4.45 14.57 -0.11
C LYS A 44 3.62 13.87 -1.20
N LEU A 45 4.27 13.19 -2.14
CA LEU A 45 3.59 12.35 -3.14
C LEU A 45 2.92 11.13 -2.48
N SER A 46 3.62 10.41 -1.61
CA SER A 46 3.04 9.25 -0.91
C SER A 46 1.93 9.63 0.07
N LEU A 47 1.99 10.81 0.70
CA LEU A 47 0.93 11.31 1.57
C LEU A 47 -0.37 11.61 0.85
N LYS A 48 -0.28 11.93 -0.44
CA LYS A 48 -1.44 12.15 -1.32
C LYS A 48 -1.90 10.86 -2.00
N SER A 49 -1.20 9.75 -1.81
CA SER A 49 -1.61 8.48 -2.41
C SER A 49 -2.93 8.02 -1.81
N GLU A 50 -3.80 7.55 -2.69
CA GLU A 50 -5.10 7.00 -2.35
C GLU A 50 -5.04 5.49 -2.52
N TYR A 51 -5.90 4.79 -1.79
CA TYR A 51 -6.05 3.35 -1.92
C TYR A 51 -7.12 3.03 -2.95
N LYS A 52 -6.74 2.40 -4.06
CA LYS A 52 -7.56 2.17 -5.26
C LYS A 52 -7.47 0.72 -5.76
N PRO A 53 -8.03 -0.25 -5.02
CA PRO A 53 -7.95 -1.66 -5.40
C PRO A 53 -8.69 -1.99 -6.72
N GLU A 54 -9.57 -1.12 -7.19
CA GLU A 54 -10.26 -1.27 -8.48
C GLU A 54 -9.44 -0.86 -9.72
N ALA A 55 -8.36 -0.10 -9.53
CA ALA A 55 -7.58 0.51 -10.61
C ALA A 55 -6.08 0.20 -10.52
N GLU A 56 -5.53 0.02 -9.32
CA GLU A 56 -4.12 -0.27 -9.09
C GLU A 56 -3.92 -1.74 -8.71
N ASN A 57 -3.10 -2.48 -9.48
CA ASN A 57 -2.85 -3.90 -9.23
C ASN A 57 -2.20 -4.13 -7.86
N GLU A 58 -1.29 -3.26 -7.42
CA GLU A 58 -0.68 -3.37 -6.08
C GLU A 58 -1.73 -3.27 -4.97
N ASP A 59 -2.68 -2.35 -5.08
CA ASP A 59 -3.76 -2.19 -4.09
C ASP A 59 -4.75 -3.36 -4.14
N TYR A 60 -5.01 -3.91 -5.33
CA TYR A 60 -5.80 -5.13 -5.48
C TYR A 60 -5.16 -6.32 -4.77
N LEU A 61 -3.86 -6.55 -4.99
CA LEU A 61 -3.13 -7.64 -4.35
C LEU A 61 -3.09 -7.49 -2.83
N VAL A 62 -2.97 -6.25 -2.35
CA VAL A 62 -3.01 -5.95 -0.91
C VAL A 62 -4.40 -6.24 -0.34
N GLU A 63 -5.46 -5.82 -1.02
CA GLU A 63 -6.83 -6.10 -0.59
C GLU A 63 -7.10 -7.60 -0.56
N ASP A 64 -6.65 -8.34 -1.58
CA ASP A 64 -6.75 -9.80 -1.62
C ASP A 64 -6.06 -10.48 -0.42
N ILE A 65 -4.86 -10.02 -0.04
CA ILE A 65 -4.16 -10.51 1.14
C ILE A 65 -4.93 -10.18 2.43
N ILE A 66 -5.49 -8.98 2.55
CA ILE A 66 -6.26 -8.56 3.73
C ILE A 66 -7.52 -9.41 3.87
N GLN A 67 -8.26 -9.62 2.78
CA GLN A 67 -9.49 -10.41 2.78
C GLN A 67 -9.21 -11.88 3.14
N ARG A 68 -8.15 -12.47 2.57
CA ARG A 68 -7.69 -13.81 2.97
C ARG A 68 -7.30 -13.86 4.44
N ALA A 69 -6.61 -12.84 4.95
CA ALA A 69 -6.20 -12.81 6.35
C ALA A 69 -7.39 -12.69 7.31
N TYR A 70 -8.48 -12.01 6.92
CA TYR A 70 -9.74 -12.04 7.68
C TYR A 70 -10.40 -13.43 7.67
N ILE A 71 -10.46 -14.08 6.50
CA ILE A 71 -11.01 -15.44 6.35
C ILE A 71 -10.20 -16.46 7.15
N GLU A 72 -8.88 -16.32 7.15
CA GLU A 72 -7.95 -17.18 7.90
C GLU A 72 -7.86 -16.80 9.38
N GLU A 73 -8.68 -15.87 9.87
CA GLU A 73 -8.71 -15.38 11.26
C GLU A 73 -7.35 -14.86 11.77
N LYS A 74 -6.44 -14.50 10.85
CA LYS A 74 -5.13 -13.91 11.15
C LYS A 74 -5.23 -12.45 11.54
N LEU A 75 -6.34 -11.80 11.18
CA LEU A 75 -6.65 -10.43 11.52
C LEU A 75 -8.05 -10.35 12.10
N GLU A 76 -8.23 -9.56 13.15
CA GLU A 76 -9.55 -9.17 13.60
C GLU A 76 -10.24 -8.31 12.55
N TYR A 77 -11.48 -8.64 12.22
CA TYR A 77 -12.26 -7.88 11.25
C TYR A 77 -12.47 -6.45 11.74
N GLN A 78 -12.14 -5.49 10.88
CA GLN A 78 -12.36 -4.07 11.12
C GLN A 78 -13.10 -3.51 9.90
N GLU A 79 -14.22 -2.83 10.13
CA GLU A 79 -14.97 -2.20 9.04
C GLU A 79 -14.12 -1.07 8.42
N PRO A 80 -13.68 -1.20 7.15
CA PRO A 80 -13.00 -0.10 6.49
C PRO A 80 -14.00 1.01 6.20
N LYS A 81 -13.61 2.27 6.47
CA LYS A 81 -14.43 3.42 6.13
C LYS A 81 -14.62 3.55 4.61
N LEU A 82 -13.62 3.16 3.83
CA LEU A 82 -13.80 2.93 2.39
C LEU A 82 -14.48 1.59 2.17
N ARG A 83 -15.82 1.56 2.26
CA ARG A 83 -16.64 0.40 1.87
C ARG A 83 -16.60 0.23 0.35
N LYS A 84 -15.51 -0.33 -0.17
CA LYS A 84 -15.42 -0.78 -1.56
C LYS A 84 -15.92 -2.23 -1.64
N ASN A 85 -16.79 -2.51 -2.61
CA ASN A 85 -17.35 -3.84 -2.77
C ASN A 85 -16.29 -4.78 -3.39
N TYR A 86 -15.54 -5.47 -2.54
CA TYR A 86 -14.48 -6.38 -2.95
C TYR A 86 -14.99 -7.47 -3.90
N LEU A 87 -16.22 -7.96 -3.72
CA LEU A 87 -16.83 -8.97 -4.60
C LEU A 87 -16.96 -8.48 -6.05
N VAL A 88 -17.23 -7.19 -6.25
CA VAL A 88 -17.31 -6.58 -7.59
C VAL A 88 -15.92 -6.49 -8.24
N ILE A 89 -14.91 -6.19 -7.44
CA ILE A 89 -13.52 -6.07 -7.91
C ILE A 89 -12.99 -7.45 -8.34
N VAL A 90 -13.18 -8.47 -7.50
CA VAL A 90 -12.74 -9.84 -7.79
C VAL A 90 -13.47 -10.44 -8.98
N SER A 91 -14.79 -10.24 -9.08
CA SER A 91 -15.59 -10.77 -10.20
C SER A 91 -15.17 -10.16 -11.54
N LYS A 92 -14.86 -8.86 -11.58
CA LYS A 92 -14.30 -8.19 -12.76
C LYS A 92 -12.99 -8.83 -13.23
N SER A 93 -12.11 -9.16 -12.28
CA SER A 93 -10.83 -9.81 -12.56
C SER A 93 -10.94 -11.34 -12.73
N ARG A 94 -12.16 -11.91 -12.68
CA ARG A 94 -12.42 -13.36 -12.70
C ARG A 94 -11.65 -14.15 -11.62
N GLY A 95 -11.35 -13.51 -10.50
CA GLY A 95 -10.50 -14.10 -9.45
C GLY A 95 -9.04 -14.33 -9.85
N TYR A 96 -8.59 -13.79 -11.00
CA TYR A 96 -7.20 -13.86 -11.39
C TYR A 96 -6.34 -12.88 -10.56
N VAL A 97 -5.20 -13.37 -10.07
CA VAL A 97 -4.26 -12.63 -9.25
C VAL A 97 -2.95 -12.46 -10.04
N ASP A 98 -2.72 -11.26 -10.60
CA ASP A 98 -1.52 -11.00 -11.39
C ASP A 98 -0.32 -10.60 -10.51
N VAL A 99 0.62 -11.53 -10.36
CA VAL A 99 1.91 -11.33 -9.67
C VAL A 99 3.11 -11.30 -10.62
N SER A 100 2.89 -11.17 -11.93
CA SER A 100 3.94 -11.26 -12.95
C SER A 100 5.02 -10.18 -12.79
N GLU A 101 4.61 -8.96 -12.44
CA GLU A 101 5.51 -7.86 -12.14
C GLU A 101 6.42 -8.18 -10.94
N TYR A 102 5.84 -8.67 -9.85
CA TYR A 102 6.58 -9.05 -8.64
C TYR A 102 7.52 -10.23 -8.90
N LYS A 103 7.10 -11.25 -9.66
CA LYS A 103 7.98 -12.34 -10.11
C LYS A 103 9.21 -11.81 -10.84
N LYS A 104 9.02 -10.88 -11.79
CA LYS A 104 10.12 -10.22 -12.52
C LYS A 104 11.01 -9.42 -11.57
N MET A 105 10.43 -8.60 -10.70
CA MET A 105 11.17 -7.79 -9.71
C MET A 105 12.04 -8.66 -8.79
N PHE A 106 11.47 -9.69 -8.17
CA PHE A 106 12.22 -10.57 -7.27
C PHE A 106 13.30 -11.37 -7.99
N SER A 107 13.09 -11.75 -9.26
CA SER A 107 14.14 -12.37 -10.08
C SER A 107 15.34 -11.44 -10.25
N LYS A 108 15.11 -10.15 -10.53
CA LYS A 108 16.17 -9.13 -10.68
C LYS A 108 16.90 -8.92 -9.36
N MET A 109 16.18 -8.82 -8.24
CA MET A 109 16.78 -8.67 -6.91
C MET A 109 17.66 -9.86 -6.54
N ARG A 110 17.20 -11.10 -6.79
CA ARG A 110 18.00 -12.31 -6.57
C ARG A 110 19.27 -12.32 -7.40
N LYS A 111 19.19 -11.97 -8.69
CA LYS A 111 20.35 -11.86 -9.59
C LYS A 111 21.36 -10.80 -9.09
N LYS A 112 20.89 -9.63 -8.66
CA LYS A 112 21.74 -8.56 -8.10
C LYS A 112 22.44 -8.98 -6.81
N ARG A 113 21.73 -9.65 -5.90
CA ARG A 113 22.32 -10.19 -4.66
C ARG A 113 23.39 -11.27 -4.94
N LYS A 114 23.16 -12.15 -5.92
CA LYS A 114 24.12 -13.18 -6.33
C LYS A 114 25.40 -12.56 -6.91
N ARG A 115 25.28 -11.50 -7.72
CA ARG A 115 26.42 -10.74 -8.24
C ARG A 115 27.25 -10.04 -7.18
N LYS A 116 26.64 -9.56 -6.08
CA LYS A 116 27.32 -8.88 -4.98
C LYS A 116 28.02 -9.86 -3.99
N LYS A 117 27.75 -11.16 -4.10
CA LYS A 117 28.38 -12.23 -3.31
C LYS A 117 29.54 -12.92 -4.06
N LYS A 118 29.70 -12.65 -5.35
CA LYS A 118 30.92 -12.94 -6.11
C LYS A 118 31.82 -11.73 -6.02
#